data_AF-A0A519QU65-F1
#
_entry.id   AF-A0A519QU65-F1
#
_cell.length_a   1.000
_cell.length_b   1.000
_cell.length_c   1.000
_cell.angle_alpha   90.00
_cell.angle_beta   90.00
_cell.angle_gamma   90.00
#
_symmetry.space_group_name_H-M   'P 1'
#
loop_
_entity.id
_entity.type
_entity.pdbx_description
1 polymer ?
#
loop_
_entity_poly.entity_id
_entity_poly.type
_entity_poly.pdbx_seq_one_letter_code
_entity_poly.pdbx_strand_id
1 'polypeptide(L)'
;FDKPAIFAQTETPITLIILVLIGSMVMIRNSFKAFMMAHVFIGAGFLVAGLSTIAFAGGYLSPIWWMSTVGLGLYMVYIPFNAVFFERLIAAFKYAGNVGFLIYLADSFGYIGSVGVLLSKEIFKVKLNWVSFFSNSVMALSAIGLFLTVFSAIYFLRKFRSVNQIAS
;
A
#
# COMPACT_ATOMS: atom_id res chain seq x y z
N PHE A 1 -22.86 5.04 24.89
CA PHE A 1 -22.36 4.19 23.80
C PHE A 1 -21.07 4.80 23.27
N ASP A 2 -19.97 4.53 23.96
CA ASP A 2 -18.66 5.10 23.63
C ASP A 2 -18.10 4.47 22.35
N LYS A 3 -18.26 5.22 21.26
CA LYS A 3 -17.69 4.96 19.93
C LYS A 3 -16.21 4.51 19.93
N PRO A 4 -15.29 5.03 20.78
CA PRO A 4 -13.88 4.61 20.73
C PRO A 4 -13.62 3.14 21.06
N ALA A 5 -14.44 2.49 21.90
CA ALA A 5 -14.20 1.11 22.31
C ALA A 5 -14.41 0.11 21.16
N ILE A 6 -15.35 0.39 20.26
CA ILE A 6 -15.64 -0.46 19.09
C ILE A 6 -14.52 -0.31 18.04
N PHE A 7 -14.04 0.91 17.79
CA PHE A 7 -12.89 1.14 16.91
C PHE A 7 -11.63 0.46 17.45
N ALA A 8 -11.32 0.63 18.73
CA ALA A 8 -10.16 0.01 19.36
C ALA A 8 -10.23 -1.54 19.34
N GLN A 9 -11.40 -2.14 19.60
CA GLN A 9 -11.56 -3.60 19.53
C GLN A 9 -11.36 -4.16 18.12
N THR A 10 -11.69 -3.39 17.08
CA THR A 10 -11.57 -3.85 15.68
C THR A 10 -10.16 -3.59 15.13
N GLU A 11 -9.52 -2.48 15.53
CA GLU A 11 -8.20 -2.08 15.03
C GLU A 11 -7.03 -2.78 15.73
N THR A 12 -7.14 -3.12 17.01
CA THR A 12 -6.08 -3.80 17.76
C THR A 12 -5.69 -5.17 17.16
N PRO A 13 -6.62 -6.09 16.83
CA PRO A 13 -6.24 -7.36 16.21
C PRO A 13 -5.66 -7.17 14.80
N ILE A 14 -6.18 -6.21 14.04
CA ILE A 14 -5.69 -5.90 12.68
C ILE A 14 -4.24 -5.40 12.71
N THR A 15 -3.95 -4.45 13.60
CA THR A 15 -2.61 -3.90 13.77
C THR A 15 -1.61 -4.96 14.24
N LEU A 16 -2.00 -5.84 15.17
CA LEU A 16 -1.19 -6.99 15.58
C LEU A 16 -0.87 -7.92 14.41
N ILE A 17 -1.87 -8.27 13.59
CA ILE A 17 -1.69 -9.13 12.40
C ILE A 17 -0.73 -8.48 11.40
N ILE A 18 -0.90 -7.19 11.12
CA ILE A 18 -0.02 -6.43 10.22
C ILE A 18 1.41 -6.42 10.76
N LEU A 19 1.58 -6.16 12.05
CA LEU A 19 2.89 -6.05 12.69
C LEU A 19 3.64 -7.38 12.64
N VAL A 20 2.94 -8.50 12.86
CA VAL A 20 3.51 -9.85 12.70
C VAL A 20 3.86 -10.14 11.24
N LEU A 21 2.95 -9.86 10.30
CA LEU A 21 3.19 -10.08 8.86
C LEU A 21 4.41 -9.30 8.38
N ILE A 22 4.48 -8.00 8.68
CA ILE A 22 5.56 -7.12 8.22
C ILE A 22 6.85 -7.41 8.98
N GLY A 23 6.77 -7.67 10.29
CA GLY A 23 7.93 -8.07 11.11
C GLY A 23 8.57 -9.35 10.57
N SER A 24 7.77 -10.33 10.15
CA SER A 24 8.28 -11.55 9.51
C SER A 24 9.02 -11.26 8.19
N MET A 25 8.57 -10.25 7.45
CA MET A 25 9.15 -9.88 6.16
C MET A 25 10.51 -9.17 6.32
N VAL A 26 10.67 -8.34 7.34
CA VAL A 26 11.95 -7.67 7.64
C VAL A 26 13.04 -8.69 7.97
N MET A 27 12.67 -9.82 8.57
CA MET A 27 13.58 -10.90 8.98
C MET A 27 14.21 -11.69 7.81
N ILE A 28 13.73 -11.48 6.59
CA ILE A 28 14.23 -12.17 5.40
C ILE A 28 15.63 -11.65 5.03
N ARG A 29 16.66 -12.49 5.21
CA ARG A 29 18.07 -12.15 4.90
C ARG A 29 18.35 -11.89 3.41
N ASN A 30 17.60 -12.51 2.50
CA ASN A 30 17.84 -12.35 1.06
C ASN A 30 17.10 -11.12 0.52
N SER A 31 17.85 -10.07 0.19
CA SER A 31 17.30 -8.79 -0.28
C SER A 31 16.43 -8.91 -1.54
N PHE A 32 16.77 -9.81 -2.49
CA PHE A 32 15.96 -10.00 -3.69
C PHE A 32 14.64 -10.71 -3.39
N LYS A 33 14.66 -11.75 -2.55
CA LYS A 33 13.41 -12.43 -2.11
C LYS A 33 12.53 -11.50 -1.29
N ALA A 34 13.12 -10.73 -0.38
CA ALA A 34 12.40 -9.73 0.41
C ALA A 34 11.76 -8.66 -0.47
N PHE A 35 12.48 -8.18 -1.49
CA PHE A 35 11.96 -7.23 -2.47
C PHE A 35 10.79 -7.78 -3.30
N MET A 36 10.86 -9.05 -3.73
CA MET A 36 9.75 -9.68 -4.45
C MET A 36 8.54 -9.93 -3.54
N MET A 37 8.77 -10.35 -2.29
CA MET A 37 7.69 -10.46 -1.31
C MET A 37 7.02 -9.12 -1.02
N ALA A 38 7.78 -8.01 -1.00
CA ALA A 38 7.21 -6.67 -0.86
C ALA A 38 6.17 -6.39 -1.95
N HIS A 39 6.46 -6.73 -3.20
CA HIS A 39 5.51 -6.57 -4.31
C HIS A 39 4.25 -7.43 -4.13
N VAL A 40 4.40 -8.67 -3.65
CA VAL A 40 3.25 -9.55 -3.38
C VAL A 40 2.39 -8.97 -2.26
N PHE A 41 2.98 -8.46 -1.19
CA PHE A 41 2.27 -7.83 -0.08
C PHE A 41 1.55 -6.55 -0.49
N ILE A 42 2.21 -5.69 -1.26
CA ILE A 42 1.63 -4.47 -1.80
C ILE A 42 0.45 -4.82 -2.74
N GLY A 43 0.63 -5.80 -3.63
CA GLY A 43 -0.43 -6.27 -4.52
C GLY A 43 -1.62 -6.85 -3.74
N ALA A 44 -1.35 -7.66 -2.72
CA ALA A 44 -2.39 -8.19 -1.84
C ALA A 44 -3.14 -7.08 -1.09
N GLY A 45 -2.43 -6.05 -0.60
CA GLY A 45 -3.04 -4.89 0.06
C GLY A 45 -3.98 -4.12 -0.87
N PHE A 46 -3.57 -3.88 -2.12
CA PHE A 46 -4.44 -3.28 -3.14
C PHE A 46 -5.65 -4.16 -3.50
N LEU A 47 -5.49 -5.48 -3.57
CA LEU A 47 -6.62 -6.39 -3.77
C LEU A 47 -7.61 -6.33 -2.61
N VAL A 48 -7.11 -6.35 -1.37
CA VAL A 48 -7.97 -6.24 -0.17
C VAL A 48 -8.72 -4.91 -0.17
N ALA A 49 -8.05 -3.79 -0.45
CA ALA A 49 -8.70 -2.48 -0.50
C ALA A 49 -9.71 -2.35 -1.66
N GLY A 50 -9.40 -2.88 -2.84
CA GLY A 50 -10.28 -2.87 -4.00
C GLY A 50 -11.51 -3.78 -3.82
N LEU A 51 -11.30 -5.03 -3.44
CA LEU A 51 -12.38 -6.01 -3.26
C LEU A 51 -13.32 -5.61 -2.11
N SER A 52 -12.78 -5.10 -1.00
CA SER A 52 -13.61 -4.60 0.12
C SER A 52 -14.47 -3.41 -0.31
N THR A 53 -13.94 -2.53 -1.17
CA THR A 53 -14.67 -1.39 -1.72
C THR A 53 -15.75 -1.82 -2.72
N ILE A 54 -15.50 -2.83 -3.55
CA ILE A 54 -16.52 -3.41 -4.43
C ILE A 54 -17.64 -4.08 -3.61
N ALA A 55 -17.28 -4.83 -2.56
CA ALA A 55 -18.25 -5.48 -1.67
C ALA A 55 -19.12 -4.44 -0.93
N PHE A 56 -18.53 -3.32 -0.52
CA PHE A 56 -19.25 -2.19 0.07
C PHE A 56 -20.20 -1.53 -0.94
N ALA A 57 -19.74 -1.28 -2.18
CA ALA A 57 -20.56 -0.71 -3.24
C ALA A 57 -21.76 -1.62 -3.62
N GLY A 58 -21.60 -2.94 -3.52
CA GLY A 58 -22.67 -3.92 -3.71
C GLY A 58 -23.61 -4.09 -2.50
N GLY A 59 -23.40 -3.37 -1.40
CA GLY A 59 -24.22 -3.45 -0.18
C GLY A 59 -23.97 -4.67 0.69
N TYR A 60 -22.95 -5.49 0.39
CA TYR A 60 -22.63 -6.72 1.13
C TYR A 60 -21.82 -6.46 2.40
N LEU A 61 -21.25 -5.26 2.55
CA LEU A 61 -20.34 -4.92 3.64
C LEU A 61 -20.85 -3.70 4.41
N SER A 62 -20.91 -3.79 5.74
CA SER A 62 -21.23 -2.65 6.61
C SER A 62 -20.10 -1.61 6.56
N PRO A 63 -20.40 -0.29 6.67
CA PRO A 63 -19.40 0.77 6.65
C PRO A 63 -18.24 0.57 7.63
N ILE A 64 -18.51 0.01 8.81
CA ILE A 64 -17.49 -0.22 9.84
C ILE A 64 -16.43 -1.24 9.37
N TRP A 65 -16.89 -2.36 8.79
CA TRP A 65 -16.03 -3.43 8.30
C TRP A 65 -15.31 -3.04 7.03
N TRP A 66 -15.97 -2.26 6.16
CA TRP A 66 -15.33 -1.68 4.98
C TRP A 66 -14.17 -0.77 5.36
N MET A 67 -14.38 0.16 6.29
CA MET A 67 -13.33 1.09 6.69
C MET A 67 -12.13 0.37 7.33
N SER A 68 -12.38 -0.64 8.17
CA SER A 68 -11.31 -1.44 8.78
C SER A 68 -10.54 -2.29 7.76
N THR A 69 -11.24 -2.91 6.80
CA THR A 69 -10.59 -3.78 5.78
C THR A 69 -9.84 -2.97 4.71
N VAL A 70 -10.37 -1.82 4.29
CA VAL A 70 -9.63 -0.88 3.44
C VAL A 70 -8.40 -0.35 4.17
N GLY A 71 -8.55 0.06 5.44
CA GLY A 71 -7.43 0.51 6.26
C GLY A 71 -6.34 -0.55 6.37
N LEU A 72 -6.72 -1.81 6.62
CA LEU A 72 -5.81 -2.95 6.62
C LEU A 72 -5.05 -3.08 5.30
N GLY A 73 -5.77 -3.05 4.17
CA GLY A 73 -5.15 -3.12 2.83
C GLY A 73 -4.17 -1.98 2.57
N LEU A 74 -4.53 -0.75 2.94
CA LEU A 74 -3.67 0.42 2.80
C LEU A 74 -2.41 0.34 3.68
N TYR A 75 -2.52 -0.15 4.92
CA TYR A 75 -1.36 -0.35 5.79
C TYR A 75 -0.42 -1.45 5.26
N MET A 76 -0.97 -2.52 4.69
CA MET A 76 -0.18 -3.57 4.01
C MET A 76 0.57 -3.06 2.79
N VAL A 77 0.13 -1.96 2.16
CA VAL A 77 0.87 -1.28 1.09
C VAL A 77 1.90 -0.32 1.66
N TYR A 78 1.47 0.57 2.55
CA TYR A 78 2.26 1.70 3.02
C TYR A 78 3.52 1.28 3.78
N ILE A 79 3.39 0.32 4.70
CA ILE A 79 4.49 -0.03 5.59
C ILE A 79 5.61 -0.79 4.84
N PRO A 80 5.34 -1.85 4.04
CA PRO A 80 6.40 -2.50 3.28
C PRO A 80 7.07 -1.57 2.27
N PHE A 81 6.31 -0.63 1.68
CA PHE A 81 6.85 0.37 0.75
C PHE A 81 7.86 1.30 1.43
N ASN A 82 7.52 1.83 2.61
CA ASN A 82 8.41 2.73 3.36
C ASN A 82 9.55 2.00 4.07
N ALA A 83 9.32 0.81 4.62
CA ALA A 83 10.29 0.13 5.48
C ALA A 83 11.24 -0.80 4.73
N VAL A 84 10.76 -1.55 3.72
CA VAL A 84 11.53 -2.67 3.15
C VAL A 84 11.82 -2.48 1.67
N PHE A 85 10.90 -1.91 0.91
CA PHE A 85 11.00 -1.83 -0.55
C PHE A 85 12.27 -1.08 -1.00
N PHE A 86 12.47 0.15 -0.51
CA PHE A 86 13.60 0.98 -0.91
C PHE A 86 14.95 0.47 -0.37
N GLU A 87 14.98 0.02 0.89
CA GLU A 87 16.18 -0.54 1.50
C GLU A 87 16.67 -1.77 0.72
N ARG A 88 15.76 -2.71 0.43
CA ARG A 88 16.09 -3.94 -0.30
C ARG A 88 16.38 -3.69 -1.77
N LEU A 89 15.73 -2.71 -2.39
CA LEU A 89 16.05 -2.27 -3.76
C LEU A 89 17.50 -1.78 -3.85
N ILE A 90 17.90 -0.86 -2.97
CA ILE A 90 19.26 -0.30 -2.94
C ILE A 90 20.27 -1.44 -2.65
N ALA A 91 19.98 -2.31 -1.69
CA ALA A 91 20.84 -3.44 -1.35
C ALA A 91 20.98 -4.49 -2.48
N ALA A 92 19.90 -4.77 -3.22
CA ALA A 92 19.91 -5.75 -4.30
C ALA A 92 20.63 -5.25 -5.56
N PHE A 93 20.51 -3.97 -5.87
CA PHE A 93 21.10 -3.37 -7.07
C PHE A 93 22.41 -2.62 -6.82
N LYS A 94 22.88 -2.57 -5.58
CA LYS A 94 24.10 -1.85 -5.15
C LYS A 94 24.17 -0.40 -5.69
N TYR A 95 23.02 0.26 -5.84
CA TYR A 95 23.01 1.67 -6.22
C TYR A 95 23.52 2.54 -5.07
N ALA A 96 24.37 3.52 -5.36
CA ALA A 96 24.76 4.53 -4.38
C ALA A 96 23.57 5.47 -4.15
N GLY A 97 22.89 5.36 -3.01
CA GLY A 97 21.75 6.20 -2.66
C GLY A 97 21.33 6.04 -1.21
N ASN A 98 20.77 7.10 -0.62
CA ASN A 98 20.24 7.08 0.75
C ASN A 98 18.77 6.66 0.70
N VAL A 99 18.44 5.57 1.41
CA VAL A 99 17.05 5.07 1.55
C VAL A 99 16.12 6.17 2.06
N GLY A 100 16.59 6.99 3.02
CA GLY A 100 15.83 8.09 3.58
C GLY A 100 15.43 9.13 2.54
N PHE A 101 16.29 9.42 1.55
CA PHE A 101 15.94 10.36 0.46
C PHE A 101 14.75 9.85 -0.37
N LEU A 102 14.74 8.56 -0.71
CA LEU A 102 13.64 7.96 -1.47
C LEU A 102 12.34 7.93 -0.67
N ILE A 103 12.42 7.65 0.64
CA ILE A 103 11.28 7.71 1.56
C ILE A 103 10.73 9.14 1.61
N TYR A 104 11.58 10.15 1.84
CA TYR A 104 11.14 11.55 1.90
C TYR A 104 10.50 12.02 0.59
N LEU A 105 11.04 11.60 -0.55
CA LEU A 105 10.48 11.93 -1.85
C LEU A 105 9.09 11.29 -2.02
N ALA A 106 8.94 10.01 -1.66
CA ALA A 106 7.66 9.32 -1.71
C ALA A 106 6.61 9.97 -0.77
N ASP A 107 7.02 10.32 0.44
CA ASP A 107 6.16 10.95 1.44
C ASP A 107 5.70 12.34 0.97
N SER A 108 6.58 13.11 0.32
CA SER A 108 6.24 14.40 -0.30
C SER A 108 5.13 14.28 -1.34
N PHE A 109 5.17 13.25 -2.20
CA PHE A 109 4.06 12.98 -3.13
C PHE A 109 2.76 12.61 -2.41
N GLY A 110 2.84 11.89 -1.29
CA GLY A 110 1.68 11.59 -0.43
C GLY A 110 1.02 12.86 0.15
N TYR A 111 1.83 13.81 0.62
CA TYR A 111 1.33 15.10 1.10
C TYR A 111 0.73 15.95 -0.03
N ILE A 112 1.35 15.98 -1.21
CA ILE A 112 0.77 16.65 -2.39
C ILE A 112 -0.60 16.06 -2.72
N GLY A 113 -0.76 14.74 -2.66
CA GLY A 113 -2.06 14.09 -2.81
C GLY A 113 -3.09 14.59 -1.79
N SER A 114 -2.71 14.63 -0.52
CA SER A 114 -3.58 15.11 0.57
C SER A 114 -4.00 16.57 0.39
N VAL A 115 -3.05 17.44 0.07
CA VAL A 115 -3.31 18.86 -0.22
C VAL A 115 -4.16 19.01 -1.48
N GLY A 116 -3.93 18.18 -2.51
CA GLY A 116 -4.75 18.16 -3.72
C GLY A 116 -6.22 17.82 -3.45
N VAL A 117 -6.49 16.86 -2.56
CA VAL A 117 -7.86 16.55 -2.11
C VAL A 117 -8.49 17.75 -1.41
N LEU A 118 -7.78 18.37 -0.47
CA LEU A 118 -8.25 19.55 0.25
C LEU A 118 -8.54 20.73 -0.68
N LEU A 119 -7.63 21.01 -1.63
CA LEU A 119 -7.81 22.05 -2.64
C LEU A 119 -8.99 21.75 -3.57
N SER A 120 -9.17 20.48 -3.98
CA SER A 120 -10.32 20.09 -4.81
C SER A 120 -11.65 20.35 -4.11
N LYS A 121 -11.69 20.14 -2.79
CA LYS A 121 -12.87 20.42 -1.96
C LYS A 121 -13.15 21.92 -1.89
N GLU A 122 -12.11 22.73 -1.66
CA GLU A 122 -12.24 24.17 -1.44
C GLU A 122 -12.56 24.93 -2.74
N ILE A 123 -11.92 24.56 -3.85
CA ILE A 123 -12.05 25.26 -5.14
C ILE A 123 -13.36 24.89 -5.84
N PHE A 124 -13.76 23.61 -5.84
CA PHE A 124 -14.91 23.17 -6.64
C PHE A 124 -16.25 23.25 -5.90
N LYS A 125 -16.29 23.62 -4.60
CA LYS A 125 -17.51 23.65 -3.75
C LYS A 125 -18.39 22.41 -3.92
N VAL A 126 -17.79 21.26 -4.20
CA VAL A 126 -18.54 20.02 -4.46
C VAL A 126 -19.15 19.59 -3.14
N LYS A 127 -20.46 19.35 -3.13
CA LYS A 127 -21.13 18.61 -2.06
C LYS A 127 -20.63 17.17 -2.09
N LEU A 128 -19.40 16.94 -1.62
CA LEU A 128 -18.77 15.64 -1.63
C LEU A 128 -19.45 14.76 -0.60
N ASN A 129 -20.13 13.71 -1.08
CA ASN A 129 -20.39 12.57 -0.25
C ASN A 129 -19.04 11.89 0.03
N TRP A 130 -18.50 12.08 1.24
CA TRP A 130 -17.21 11.55 1.67
C TRP A 130 -17.06 10.06 1.40
N VAL A 131 -18.15 9.29 1.53
CA VAL A 131 -18.17 7.86 1.27
C VAL A 131 -17.90 7.57 -0.21
N SER A 132 -18.62 8.26 -1.11
CA SER A 132 -18.43 8.09 -2.56
C SER A 132 -17.07 8.58 -3.03
N PHE A 133 -16.58 9.69 -2.49
CA PHE A 133 -15.24 10.21 -2.80
C PHE A 133 -14.16 9.21 -2.38
N PHE A 134 -14.18 8.77 -1.12
CA PHE A 134 -13.21 7.82 -0.59
C PHE A 134 -13.26 6.47 -1.34
N SER A 135 -14.47 5.94 -1.57
CA SER A 135 -14.67 4.71 -2.34
C SER A 135 -14.09 4.81 -3.76
N ASN A 136 -14.35 5.91 -4.48
CA ASN A 136 -13.83 6.11 -5.83
C ASN A 136 -12.31 6.28 -5.83
N SER A 137 -11.76 7.03 -4.88
CA SER A 137 -10.31 7.19 -4.73
C SER A 137 -9.61 5.87 -4.43
N VAL A 138 -10.13 5.09 -3.48
CA VAL A 138 -9.58 3.78 -3.12
C VAL A 138 -9.65 2.83 -4.32
N MET A 139 -10.75 2.81 -5.06
CA MET A 139 -10.90 1.96 -6.24
C MET A 139 -9.92 2.35 -7.37
N ALA A 140 -9.79 3.64 -7.66
CA ALA A 140 -8.85 4.15 -8.66
C ALA A 140 -7.39 3.87 -8.25
N LEU A 141 -7.02 4.17 -7.00
CA LEU A 141 -5.68 3.91 -6.47
C LEU A 141 -5.37 2.41 -6.41
N SER A 142 -6.33 1.57 -6.07
CA SER A 142 -6.15 0.12 -6.06
C SER A 142 -5.92 -0.43 -7.47
N ALA A 143 -6.68 0.03 -8.46
CA ALA A 143 -6.50 -0.39 -9.84
C ALA A 143 -5.14 0.05 -10.41
N ILE A 144 -4.79 1.34 -10.26
CA ILE A 144 -3.51 1.91 -10.72
C ILE A 144 -2.34 1.27 -9.97
N GLY A 145 -2.45 1.16 -8.65
CA GLY A 145 -1.44 0.58 -7.77
C GLY A 145 -1.17 -0.88 -8.09
N LEU A 146 -2.22 -1.67 -8.32
CA LEU A 146 -2.07 -3.08 -8.70
C LEU A 146 -1.43 -3.22 -10.08
N PHE A 147 -1.86 -2.41 -11.05
CA PHE A 147 -1.24 -2.40 -12.39
C PHE A 147 0.25 -2.05 -12.33
N LEU A 148 0.62 -0.99 -11.61
CA LEU A 148 2.02 -0.57 -11.43
C LEU A 148 2.84 -1.63 -10.67
N THR A 149 2.25 -2.25 -9.65
CA THR A 149 2.92 -3.30 -8.86
C THR A 149 3.20 -4.53 -9.72
N VAL A 150 2.22 -4.98 -10.51
CA VAL A 150 2.39 -6.10 -11.44
C VAL A 150 3.42 -5.76 -12.52
N PHE A 151 3.35 -4.56 -13.09
CA PHE A 151 4.32 -4.10 -14.10
C PHE A 151 5.74 -4.04 -13.54
N SER A 152 5.91 -3.46 -12.34
CA SER A 152 7.20 -3.39 -11.63
C SER A 152 7.73 -4.79 -11.32
N ALA A 153 6.88 -5.69 -10.79
CA ALA A 153 7.27 -7.06 -10.49
C ALA A 153 7.78 -7.80 -11.74
N ILE A 154 7.07 -7.70 -12.87
CA ILE A 154 7.46 -8.29 -14.16
C ILE A 154 8.77 -7.67 -14.67
N TYR A 155 8.90 -6.34 -14.60
CA TYR A 155 10.11 -5.64 -15.02
C TYR A 155 11.34 -6.09 -14.23
N PHE A 156 11.23 -6.16 -12.91
CA PHE A 156 12.32 -6.59 -12.03
C PHE A 156 12.63 -8.09 -12.16
N LEU A 157 11.62 -8.95 -12.36
CA LEU A 157 11.81 -10.36 -12.67
C LEU A 157 12.60 -10.56 -13.97
N ARG A 158 12.25 -9.82 -15.03
CA ARG A 158 12.96 -9.86 -16.31
C ARG A 158 14.39 -9.34 -16.19
N LYS A 159 14.59 -8.21 -15.50
CA LYS A 159 15.91 -7.62 -15.29
C LYS A 159 16.82 -8.56 -14.46
N PHE A 160 16.28 -9.21 -13.43
CA PHE A 160 17.05 -10.17 -12.63
C PHE A 160 17.45 -11.42 -13.44
N ARG A 161 16.55 -11.96 -14.26
CA ARG A 161 16.89 -13.10 -15.15
C ARG A 161 17.97 -12.73 -16.16
N SER A 162 17.88 -11.54 -16.77
CA SER A 162 18.88 -11.06 -17.73
C SER A 162 20.27 -10.90 -17.10
N VAL A 163 20.37 -10.39 -15.87
CA VAL A 163 21.64 -10.26 -15.15
C VAL A 163 22.22 -11.63 -14.78
N ASN A 164 21.38 -12.60 -14.39
CA ASN A 164 21.84 -13.95 -14.05
C ASN A 164 22.25 -14.80 -15.27
N GLN A 165 21.71 -14.50 -16.46
CA GLN A 165 22.06 -15.19 -17.71
C GLN A 165 23.42 -14.77 -18.28
N ILE A 166 23.96 -13.62 -17.87
CA ILE A 166 25.29 -13.13 -18.25
C ILE A 166 26.38 -13.70 -17.32
N ALA A 167 25.99 -14.25 -16.17
CA ALA A 167 26.89 -14.78 -15.14
C ALA A 167 27.04 -16.32 -15.18
N SER A 168 26.44 -17.00 -16.16
CA SER A 168 26.59 -18.44 -16.44
C SER A 168 27.28 -18.66 -17.78
#